data_AF-A0A7X8GSA5-F1
#
_entry.id   AF-A0A7X8GSA5-F1
#
_cell.length_a   1.000
_cell.length_b   1.000
_cell.length_c   1.000
_cell.angle_alpha   90.00
_cell.angle_beta   90.00
_cell.angle_gamma   90.00
#
_symmetry.space_group_name_H-M   'P 1'
#
loop_
_entity.id
_entity.type
_entity.pdbx_description
1 polymer ?
#
loop_
_entity_poly.entity_id
_entity_poly.type
_entity_poly.pdbx_seq_one_letter_code
_entity_poly.pdbx_strand_id
1 'polypeptide(L)'
;MRYRIPAVTAEQIVLTAIGAYYFQNLTLKKLEKWLGLSSSRAKNATKGASELNFITEIKKNEFTEYKPVLPLCKYLALAKAEERPVIFRQQLLEYDPFLFFKERLLLENNQTTAATQTKNRYNIAADWNIIQGSLSDWGTYAGIFASSSGGRIEIEERNWNTAKIWEEIIKRSGEARTYIIQRIGSEAADKIEREDLERLTTLLGEYMDLCKPPKDLTICLAGVADTIFTKLAKVIKPEIDLSGCLGIIQLFEKFKGDGLIANKHLGFGHLLGQLRNAVDHDVDRTTREAEWEIDMDTSRYAFEMMLSAIRSVVAFSKSPPQYIL
;
A
#
# COMPACT_ATOMS: atom_id res chain seq x y z
N MET A 1 15.53 1.65 -24.03
CA MET A 1 14.39 2.12 -23.22
C MET A 1 14.56 3.62 -23.01
N ARG A 2 13.49 4.43 -23.01
CA ARG A 2 13.60 5.89 -22.80
C ARG A 2 13.20 6.21 -21.36
N TYR A 3 14.17 6.61 -20.54
CA TYR A 3 13.94 6.99 -19.14
C TYR A 3 13.04 8.24 -19.04
N ARG A 4 12.25 8.30 -17.97
CA ARG A 4 11.41 9.45 -17.64
C ARG A 4 11.64 9.86 -16.19
N ILE A 5 11.96 11.13 -15.98
CA ILE A 5 12.08 11.69 -14.63
C ILE A 5 10.95 12.71 -14.44
N PRO A 6 9.84 12.34 -13.80
CA PRO A 6 8.73 13.25 -13.54
C PRO A 6 9.05 14.16 -12.35
N ALA A 7 8.40 15.32 -12.27
CA ALA A 7 8.45 16.17 -11.08
C ALA A 7 7.66 15.50 -9.94
N VAL A 8 8.35 14.77 -9.08
CA VAL A 8 7.81 13.98 -7.97
C VAL A 8 8.86 13.82 -6.86
N THR A 9 8.41 13.74 -5.61
CA THR A 9 9.28 13.39 -4.46
C THR A 9 9.38 11.88 -4.26
N ALA A 10 10.45 11.44 -3.58
CA ALA A 10 10.65 10.04 -3.21
C ALA A 10 9.53 9.53 -2.29
N GLU A 11 9.05 10.36 -1.36
CA GLU A 11 7.95 10.01 -0.47
C GLU A 11 6.67 9.67 -1.26
N GLN A 12 6.33 10.48 -2.29
CA GLN A 12 5.19 10.19 -3.14
C GLN A 12 5.35 8.90 -3.94
N ILE A 13 6.58 8.57 -4.37
CA ILE A 13 6.88 7.30 -5.03
C ILE A 13 6.65 6.13 -4.07
N VAL A 14 7.24 6.21 -2.86
CA VAL A 14 7.14 5.17 -1.83
C VAL A 14 5.68 4.96 -1.42
N LEU A 15 4.94 6.02 -1.17
CA LEU A 15 3.51 5.92 -0.85
C LEU A 15 2.74 5.30 -2.02
N THR A 16 3.00 5.69 -3.26
CA THR A 16 2.35 5.08 -4.43
C THR A 16 2.60 3.56 -4.51
N ALA A 17 3.83 3.12 -4.24
CA ALA A 17 4.20 1.70 -4.20
C ALA A 17 3.42 0.94 -3.11
N ILE A 18 3.31 1.54 -1.92
CA ILE A 18 2.53 1.01 -0.79
C ILE A 18 1.04 0.92 -1.16
N GLY A 19 0.48 1.93 -1.81
CA GLY A 19 -0.92 1.92 -2.26
C GLY A 19 -1.19 0.81 -3.27
N ALA A 20 -0.28 0.62 -4.23
CA ALA A 20 -0.40 -0.47 -5.21
C ALA A 20 -0.44 -1.84 -4.52
N TYR A 21 0.36 -2.03 -3.46
CA TYR A 21 0.37 -3.24 -2.66
C TYR A 21 -0.96 -3.51 -1.93
N TYR A 22 -1.57 -2.50 -1.31
CA TYR A 22 -2.83 -2.70 -0.59
C TYR A 22 -4.02 -2.91 -1.52
N PHE A 23 -4.20 -2.01 -2.49
CA PHE A 23 -5.42 -2.02 -3.31
C PHE A 23 -5.42 -3.10 -4.38
N GLN A 24 -4.26 -3.56 -4.86
CA GLN A 24 -4.09 -4.54 -5.94
C GLN A 24 -4.68 -4.14 -7.31
N ASN A 25 -5.62 -3.21 -7.38
CA ASN A 25 -6.22 -2.65 -8.59
C ASN A 25 -6.15 -1.11 -8.53
N LEU A 26 -4.98 -0.60 -8.13
CA LEU A 26 -4.75 0.83 -7.99
C LEU A 26 -4.97 1.51 -9.34
N THR A 27 -5.77 2.57 -9.35
CA THR A 27 -5.97 3.45 -10.51
C THR A 27 -5.53 4.86 -10.14
N LEU A 28 -5.36 5.74 -11.13
CA LEU A 28 -5.04 7.15 -10.86
C LEU A 28 -6.08 7.80 -9.93
N LYS A 29 -7.38 7.60 -10.18
CA LYS A 29 -8.45 8.16 -9.34
C LYS A 29 -8.36 7.67 -7.88
N LYS A 30 -8.04 6.39 -7.67
CA LYS A 30 -7.85 5.84 -6.32
C LYS A 30 -6.63 6.45 -5.64
N LEU A 31 -5.53 6.62 -6.38
CA LEU A 31 -4.31 7.25 -5.87
C LEU A 31 -4.51 8.73 -5.53
N GLU A 32 -5.20 9.48 -6.38
CA GLU A 32 -5.57 10.88 -6.17
C GLU A 32 -6.33 11.05 -4.85
N LYS A 33 -7.36 10.22 -4.65
CA LYS A 33 -8.16 10.23 -3.42
C LYS A 33 -7.32 9.83 -2.20
N TRP A 34 -6.57 8.73 -2.31
CA TRP A 34 -5.84 8.16 -1.18
C TRP A 34 -4.70 9.05 -0.70
N LEU A 35 -3.95 9.70 -1.61
CA LEU A 35 -2.83 10.58 -1.24
C LEU A 35 -3.20 12.07 -1.21
N GLY A 36 -4.47 12.43 -1.45
CA GLY A 36 -4.90 13.83 -1.56
C GLY A 36 -4.16 14.61 -2.65
N LEU A 37 -3.86 13.95 -3.77
CA LEU A 37 -3.06 14.52 -4.86
C LEU A 37 -3.94 15.00 -6.01
N SER A 38 -3.51 16.07 -6.68
CA SER A 38 -4.06 16.43 -7.99
C SER A 38 -3.73 15.34 -9.03
N SER A 39 -4.53 15.27 -10.10
CA SER A 39 -4.33 14.26 -11.15
C SER A 39 -2.94 14.32 -11.80
N SER A 40 -2.38 15.52 -11.96
CA SER A 40 -1.01 15.69 -12.46
C SER A 40 0.04 15.12 -11.50
N ARG A 41 -0.11 15.35 -10.20
CA ARG A 41 0.81 14.83 -9.17
C ARG A 41 0.68 13.31 -9.02
N ALA A 42 -0.54 12.77 -9.04
CA ALA A 42 -0.76 11.32 -9.02
C ALA A 42 -0.13 10.64 -10.24
N LYS A 43 -0.27 11.23 -11.43
CA LYS A 43 0.37 10.74 -12.66
C LYS A 43 1.90 10.80 -12.61
N ASN A 44 2.47 11.82 -11.98
CA ASN A 44 3.91 11.89 -11.77
C ASN A 44 4.40 10.86 -10.75
N ALA A 45 3.62 10.62 -9.70
CA ALA A 45 3.92 9.62 -8.69
C ALA A 45 3.92 8.18 -9.25
N THR A 46 2.91 7.82 -10.05
CA THR A 46 2.91 6.51 -10.72
C THR A 46 4.05 6.37 -11.72
N LYS A 47 4.36 7.42 -12.49
CA LYS A 47 5.52 7.39 -13.39
C LYS A 47 6.83 7.18 -12.63
N GLY A 48 7.06 7.92 -11.55
CA GLY A 48 8.27 7.77 -10.74
C GLY A 48 8.40 6.37 -10.14
N ALA A 49 7.30 5.83 -9.61
CA ALA A 49 7.24 4.47 -9.09
C ALA A 49 7.47 3.40 -10.18
N SER A 50 6.98 3.61 -11.40
CA SER A 50 7.26 2.71 -12.52
C SER A 50 8.73 2.76 -12.97
N GLU A 51 9.34 3.95 -12.98
CA GLU A 51 10.72 4.12 -13.43
C GLU A 51 11.73 3.51 -12.45
N LEU A 52 11.38 3.47 -11.16
CA LEU A 52 12.13 2.78 -10.10
C LEU A 52 11.64 1.35 -9.86
N ASN A 53 10.93 0.75 -10.82
CA ASN A 53 10.46 -0.65 -10.79
C ASN A 53 9.66 -1.06 -9.53
N PHE A 54 9.01 -0.13 -8.85
CA PHE A 54 8.09 -0.46 -7.74
C PHE A 54 6.72 -0.90 -8.22
N ILE A 55 6.28 -0.41 -9.39
CA ILE A 55 4.96 -0.76 -9.93
C ILE A 55 5.03 -1.04 -11.43
N THR A 56 4.14 -1.91 -11.90
CA THR A 56 3.93 -2.20 -13.33
C THR A 56 2.58 -1.64 -13.79
N GLU A 57 2.57 -1.11 -15.01
CA GLU A 57 1.38 -0.56 -15.65
C GLU A 57 0.65 -1.64 -16.43
N ILE A 58 -0.63 -1.87 -16.13
CA ILE A 58 -1.52 -2.75 -16.89
C ILE A 58 -2.61 -1.89 -17.54
N LYS A 59 -2.55 -1.79 -18.87
CA LYS A 59 -3.59 -1.10 -19.64
C LYS A 59 -4.81 -2.00 -19.79
N LYS A 60 -5.95 -1.54 -19.30
CA LYS A 60 -7.28 -2.10 -19.62
C LYS A 60 -7.97 -1.19 -20.63
N ASN A 61 -9.04 -1.69 -21.25
CA ASN A 61 -9.74 -1.00 -22.34
C ASN A 61 -10.18 0.44 -21.97
N GLU A 62 -10.56 0.67 -20.71
CA GLU A 62 -11.13 1.96 -20.26
C GLU A 62 -10.26 2.70 -19.24
N PHE A 63 -9.25 2.04 -18.67
CA PHE A 63 -8.40 2.63 -17.63
C PHE A 63 -7.07 1.89 -17.47
N THR A 64 -6.14 2.53 -16.80
CA THR A 64 -4.86 1.92 -16.40
C THR A 64 -4.94 1.45 -14.95
N GLU A 65 -4.53 0.20 -14.71
CA GLU A 65 -4.25 -0.33 -13.38
C GLU A 65 -2.75 -0.35 -13.12
N TYR A 66 -2.37 -0.14 -11.86
CA TYR A 66 -0.99 -0.26 -11.40
C TYR A 66 -0.88 -1.41 -10.42
N LYS A 67 0.02 -2.35 -10.71
CA LYS A 67 0.29 -3.52 -9.86
C LYS A 67 1.61 -3.33 -9.12
N PRO A 68 1.70 -3.80 -7.87
CA PRO A 68 2.96 -3.76 -7.13
C PRO A 68 3.96 -4.76 -7.71
N VAL A 69 5.24 -4.39 -7.69
CA VAL A 69 6.33 -5.34 -7.90
C VAL A 69 6.71 -5.95 -6.55
N LEU A 70 6.59 -7.27 -6.46
CA LEU A 70 6.90 -8.04 -5.25
C LEU A 70 8.33 -8.61 -5.33
N PRO A 71 9.02 -8.80 -4.18
CA PRO A 71 8.52 -8.58 -2.82
C PRO A 71 8.76 -7.16 -2.26
N LEU A 72 9.35 -6.25 -3.04
CA LEU A 72 9.77 -4.92 -2.56
C LEU A 72 8.63 -4.08 -1.99
N CYS A 73 7.49 -3.98 -2.68
CA CYS A 73 6.36 -3.18 -2.20
C CYS A 73 5.75 -3.71 -0.91
N LYS A 74 5.79 -5.03 -0.70
CA LYS A 74 5.40 -5.65 0.58
C LYS A 74 6.32 -5.18 1.71
N TYR A 75 7.63 -5.18 1.48
CA TYR A 75 8.59 -4.73 2.49
C TYR A 75 8.52 -3.23 2.73
N LEU A 76 8.24 -2.42 1.70
CA LEU A 76 7.99 -0.98 1.88
C LEU A 76 6.77 -0.71 2.77
N ALA A 77 5.70 -1.48 2.58
CA ALA A 77 4.50 -1.37 3.40
C ALA A 77 4.76 -1.83 4.84
N LEU A 78 5.54 -2.90 5.03
CA LEU A 78 5.90 -3.37 6.38
C LEU A 78 6.90 -2.45 7.11
N ALA A 79 7.78 -1.79 6.37
CA ALA A 79 8.83 -0.95 6.93
C ALA A 79 8.25 0.30 7.63
N LYS A 80 8.88 0.65 8.76
CA LYS A 80 8.66 1.92 9.45
C LYS A 80 9.11 3.08 8.57
N ALA A 81 8.61 4.27 8.84
CA ALA A 81 8.88 5.45 8.02
C ALA A 81 10.40 5.70 7.84
N GLU A 82 11.17 5.52 8.90
CA GLU A 82 12.62 5.67 8.96
C GLU A 82 13.41 4.54 8.26
N GLU A 83 12.79 3.38 8.03
CA GLU A 83 13.41 2.23 7.38
C GLU A 83 13.18 2.21 5.86
N ARG A 84 12.05 2.78 5.39
CA ARG A 84 11.69 2.87 3.96
C ARG A 84 12.79 3.45 3.06
N PRO A 85 13.57 4.47 3.48
CA PRO A 85 14.75 4.93 2.75
C PRO A 85 15.72 3.85 2.32
N VAL A 86 15.92 2.81 3.13
CA VAL A 86 16.86 1.71 2.82
C VAL A 86 16.37 0.88 1.63
N ILE A 87 15.08 0.58 1.60
CA ILE A 87 14.46 -0.18 0.49
C ILE A 87 14.42 0.69 -0.77
N PHE A 88 14.09 1.97 -0.62
CA PHE A 88 14.10 2.92 -1.74
C PHE A 88 15.51 3.08 -2.34
N ARG A 89 16.54 3.20 -1.49
CA ARG A 89 17.95 3.30 -1.89
C ARG A 89 18.38 2.14 -2.78
N GLN A 90 17.92 0.92 -2.49
CA GLN A 90 18.25 -0.26 -3.30
C GLN A 90 17.80 -0.10 -4.76
N GLN A 91 16.55 0.31 -5.00
CA GLN A 91 16.05 0.53 -6.37
C GLN A 91 16.65 1.77 -7.02
N LEU A 92 16.90 2.83 -6.24
CA LEU A 92 17.52 4.04 -6.76
C LEU A 92 18.95 3.79 -7.27
N LEU A 93 19.70 2.92 -6.59
CA LEU A 93 21.06 2.52 -7.00
C LEU A 93 21.08 1.55 -8.20
N GLU A 94 19.93 1.04 -8.63
CA GLU A 94 19.77 0.29 -9.88
C GLU A 94 19.29 1.19 -11.04
N TYR A 95 19.02 2.47 -10.79
CA TYR A 95 18.51 3.41 -11.78
C TYR A 95 19.64 4.20 -12.47
N ASP A 96 19.97 3.82 -13.71
CA ASP A 96 21.11 4.39 -14.46
C ASP A 96 21.15 5.94 -14.53
N PRO A 97 20.01 6.65 -14.72
CA PRO A 97 20.04 8.11 -14.70
C PRO A 97 20.47 8.69 -13.36
N PHE A 98 20.10 8.06 -12.24
CA PHE A 98 20.51 8.52 -10.92
C PHE A 98 22.01 8.25 -10.68
N LEU A 99 22.51 7.06 -11.03
CA LEU A 99 23.94 6.74 -10.90
C LEU A 99 24.82 7.74 -11.67
N PHE A 100 24.46 8.00 -12.93
CA PHE A 100 25.19 8.96 -13.75
C PHE A 100 25.10 10.39 -13.17
N PHE A 101 23.92 10.81 -12.69
CA PHE A 101 23.77 12.11 -12.01
C PHE A 101 24.68 12.21 -10.78
N LYS A 102 24.72 11.16 -9.94
CA LYS A 102 25.60 11.07 -8.76
C LYS A 102 27.07 11.20 -9.13
N GLU A 103 27.53 10.47 -10.16
CA GLU A 103 28.91 10.53 -10.64
C GLU A 103 29.29 11.92 -11.16
N ARG A 104 28.41 12.55 -11.95
CA ARG A 104 28.67 13.91 -12.46
C ARG A 104 28.65 14.96 -11.37
N LEU A 105 27.79 14.81 -10.37
CA LEU A 105 27.79 15.67 -9.21
C LEU A 105 29.12 15.56 -8.44
N LEU A 106 29.63 14.34 -8.25
CA LEU A 106 30.92 14.09 -7.59
C LEU A 106 32.10 14.76 -8.31
N LEU A 107 32.10 14.70 -9.65
CA LEU A 107 33.20 15.23 -10.47
C LEU A 107 33.16 16.76 -10.61
N GLU A 108 31.98 17.34 -10.85
CA GLU A 108 31.83 18.74 -11.23
C GLU A 108 31.46 19.65 -10.05
N ASN A 109 31.01 19.06 -8.94
CA ASN A 109 30.43 19.77 -7.79
C ASN A 109 29.35 20.80 -8.19
N ASN A 110 28.58 20.50 -9.23
CA ASN A 110 27.54 21.36 -9.76
C ASN A 110 26.31 20.54 -10.20
N GLN A 111 25.23 20.70 -9.45
CA GLN A 111 23.96 19.98 -9.68
C GLN A 111 23.34 20.28 -11.05
N THR A 112 23.39 21.54 -11.51
CA THR A 112 22.80 21.96 -12.78
C THR A 112 23.55 21.35 -13.97
N THR A 113 24.88 21.33 -13.90
CA THR A 113 25.72 20.66 -14.88
C THR A 113 25.44 19.16 -14.89
N ALA A 114 25.39 18.51 -13.73
CA ALA A 114 25.09 17.08 -13.60
C ALA A 114 23.71 16.73 -14.18
N ALA A 115 22.67 17.51 -13.89
CA ALA A 115 21.33 17.31 -14.42
C ALA A 115 21.26 17.50 -15.94
N THR A 116 21.92 18.52 -16.47
CA THR A 116 21.99 18.79 -17.92
C THR A 116 22.70 17.67 -18.66
N GLN A 117 23.82 17.20 -18.12
CA GLN A 117 24.55 16.06 -18.70
C GLN A 117 23.71 14.77 -18.64
N THR A 118 23.02 14.53 -17.53
CA THR A 118 22.11 13.37 -17.36
C THR A 118 20.98 13.41 -18.39
N LYS A 119 20.33 14.58 -18.56
CA LYS A 119 19.31 14.82 -19.59
C LYS A 119 19.81 14.42 -20.97
N ASN A 120 20.98 14.94 -21.35
CA ASN A 120 21.57 14.73 -22.68
C ASN A 120 22.00 13.27 -22.89
N ARG A 121 22.62 12.64 -21.88
CA ARG A 121 23.13 11.27 -21.94
C ARG A 121 22.03 10.24 -22.21
N TYR A 122 20.86 10.44 -21.60
CA TYR A 122 19.73 9.51 -21.65
C TYR A 122 18.55 10.01 -22.49
N ASN A 123 18.69 11.17 -23.15
CA ASN A 123 17.64 11.80 -23.96
C ASN A 123 16.29 11.94 -23.22
N ILE A 124 16.38 12.38 -21.96
CA ILE A 124 15.22 12.57 -21.08
C ILE A 124 14.48 13.84 -21.51
N ALA A 125 13.16 13.73 -21.67
CA ALA A 125 12.35 14.84 -22.18
C ALA A 125 12.18 15.99 -21.17
N ALA A 126 12.17 15.67 -19.86
CA ALA A 126 12.00 16.65 -18.79
C ALA A 126 13.12 17.71 -18.80
N ASP A 127 12.82 18.90 -18.27
CA ASP A 127 13.80 19.97 -18.13
C ASP A 127 14.83 19.68 -17.04
N TRP A 128 16.01 20.28 -17.18
CA TRP A 128 17.15 20.03 -16.30
C TRP A 128 16.81 20.36 -14.84
N ASN A 129 15.96 21.35 -14.59
CA ASN A 129 15.52 21.74 -13.25
C ASN A 129 14.63 20.68 -12.59
N ILE A 130 13.78 20.00 -13.37
CA ILE A 130 12.96 18.86 -12.91
C ILE A 130 13.87 17.68 -12.58
N ILE A 131 14.82 17.38 -13.47
CA ILE A 131 15.79 16.29 -13.27
C ILE A 131 16.62 16.55 -12.02
N GLN A 132 17.16 17.76 -11.88
CA GLN A 132 17.91 18.19 -10.71
C GLN A 132 17.06 18.05 -9.44
N GLY A 133 15.86 18.64 -9.42
CA GLY A 133 14.99 18.63 -8.25
C GLY A 133 14.62 17.21 -7.81
N SER A 134 14.16 16.37 -8.74
CA SER A 134 13.73 15.00 -8.42
C SER A 134 14.90 14.09 -8.05
N LEU A 135 16.01 14.07 -8.80
CA LEU A 135 17.14 13.20 -8.44
C LEU A 135 17.83 13.64 -7.14
N SER A 136 17.86 14.95 -6.85
CA SER A 136 18.36 15.44 -5.56
C SER A 136 17.46 15.02 -4.41
N ASP A 137 16.13 15.20 -4.55
CA ASP A 137 15.15 14.75 -3.55
C ASP A 137 15.25 13.23 -3.31
N TRP A 138 15.36 12.43 -4.38
CA TRP A 138 15.49 10.99 -4.28
C TRP A 138 16.78 10.55 -3.59
N GLY A 139 17.90 11.18 -3.93
CA GLY A 139 19.18 10.88 -3.28
C GLY A 139 19.23 11.32 -1.81
N THR A 140 18.60 12.45 -1.46
CA THR A 140 18.49 12.91 -0.07
C THR A 140 17.60 11.97 0.75
N TYR A 141 16.43 11.58 0.22
CA TYR A 141 15.56 10.61 0.87
C TYR A 141 16.29 9.27 1.07
N ALA A 142 17.03 8.82 0.07
CA ALA A 142 17.83 7.60 0.11
C ALA A 142 19.11 7.71 0.98
N GLY A 143 19.36 8.84 1.67
CA GLY A 143 20.55 9.03 2.49
C GLY A 143 21.86 8.87 1.72
N ILE A 144 21.86 9.24 0.44
CA ILE A 144 23.04 9.32 -0.43
C ILE A 144 23.53 10.77 -0.50
N PHE A 145 22.61 11.73 -0.39
CA PHE A 145 22.91 13.15 -0.37
C PHE A 145 22.54 13.77 0.98
N ALA A 146 23.27 14.80 1.36
CA ALA A 146 22.93 15.70 2.45
C ALA A 146 22.74 17.12 1.93
N SER A 147 21.73 17.81 2.46
CA SER A 147 21.51 19.23 2.16
C SER A 147 22.57 20.06 2.88
N SER A 148 23.34 20.83 2.13
CA SER A 148 24.30 21.79 2.68
C SER A 148 23.73 23.22 2.64
N SER A 149 24.42 24.16 3.28
CA SER A 149 24.04 25.58 3.25
C SER A 149 23.98 26.10 1.80
N GLY A 150 22.97 26.94 1.52
CA GLY A 150 22.76 27.53 0.19
C GLY A 150 22.13 26.61 -0.86
N GLY A 151 21.53 25.48 -0.47
CA GLY A 151 20.78 24.60 -1.40
C GLY A 151 21.66 23.68 -2.24
N ARG A 152 22.96 23.62 -1.94
CA ARG A 152 23.87 22.60 -2.49
C ARG A 152 23.61 21.25 -1.82
N ILE A 153 23.95 20.18 -2.52
CA ILE A 153 23.91 18.83 -1.97
C ILE A 153 25.31 18.25 -2.02
N GLU A 154 25.69 17.60 -0.94
CA GLU A 154 26.94 16.88 -0.81
C GLU A 154 26.64 15.39 -0.78
N ILE A 155 27.57 14.58 -1.28
CA ILE A 155 27.43 13.13 -1.19
C ILE A 155 27.77 12.73 0.25
N GLU A 156 26.73 12.32 0.98
CA GLU A 156 26.81 11.74 2.30
C GLU A 156 26.21 10.36 2.18
N GLU A 157 27.04 9.34 1.93
CA GLU A 157 26.57 7.96 1.96
C GLU A 157 26.33 7.55 3.41
N ARG A 158 25.11 7.84 3.90
CA ARG A 158 24.71 7.53 5.26
C ARG A 158 24.93 6.04 5.51
N ASN A 159 25.65 5.74 6.59
CA ASN A 159 25.93 4.38 7.02
C ASN A 159 24.75 3.83 7.81
N TRP A 160 23.81 3.21 7.10
CA TRP A 160 22.76 2.40 7.72
C TRP A 160 23.25 0.99 7.92
N ASN A 161 22.88 0.37 9.06
CA ASN A 161 23.00 -1.07 9.21
C ASN A 161 21.87 -1.76 8.41
N THR A 162 22.01 -1.76 7.08
CA THR A 162 21.03 -2.29 6.13
C THR A 162 20.66 -3.73 6.43
N ALA A 163 21.63 -4.57 6.81
CA ALA A 163 21.38 -5.96 7.18
C ALA A 163 20.44 -6.07 8.39
N LYS A 164 20.69 -5.30 9.45
CA LYS A 164 19.84 -5.26 10.64
C LYS A 164 18.44 -4.75 10.33
N ILE A 165 18.31 -3.70 9.51
CA ILE A 165 16.99 -3.16 9.12
C ILE A 165 16.19 -4.22 8.35
N TRP A 166 16.82 -4.92 7.40
CA TRP A 166 16.17 -6.04 6.70
C TRP A 166 15.76 -7.17 7.64
N GLU A 167 16.62 -7.55 8.58
CA GLU A 167 16.32 -8.57 9.59
C GLU A 167 15.09 -8.17 10.43
N GLU A 168 15.01 -6.92 10.89
CA GLU A 168 13.89 -6.39 11.67
C GLU A 168 12.58 -6.37 10.89
N ILE A 169 12.62 -6.00 9.59
CA ILE A 169 11.45 -6.06 8.70
C ILE A 169 10.97 -7.52 8.54
N ILE A 170 11.89 -8.45 8.26
CA ILE A 170 11.55 -9.86 8.04
C ILE A 170 10.98 -10.49 9.33
N LYS A 171 11.60 -10.19 10.48
CA LYS A 171 11.15 -10.67 11.79
C LYS A 171 9.73 -10.21 12.09
N ARG A 172 9.42 -8.92 11.93
CA ARG A 172 8.05 -8.39 12.11
C ARG A 172 7.05 -9.07 11.20
N SER A 173 7.43 -9.38 9.96
CA SER A 173 6.56 -10.13 9.04
C SER A 173 6.24 -11.53 9.57
N GLY A 174 7.24 -12.24 10.08
CA GLY A 174 7.08 -13.58 10.65
C GLY A 174 6.22 -13.60 11.91
N GLU A 175 6.45 -12.65 12.81
CA GLU A 175 5.69 -12.49 14.06
C GLU A 175 4.23 -12.16 13.78
N ALA A 176 3.96 -11.16 12.93
CA ALA A 176 2.61 -10.79 12.54
C ALA A 176 1.86 -11.94 11.85
N ARG A 177 2.54 -12.69 10.97
CA ARG A 177 1.93 -13.85 10.30
C ARG A 177 1.57 -14.94 11.30
N THR A 178 2.46 -15.22 12.23
CA THR A 178 2.25 -16.22 13.29
C THR A 178 1.05 -15.84 14.15
N TYR A 179 0.97 -14.58 14.58
CA TYR A 179 -0.15 -14.06 15.34
C TYR A 179 -1.48 -14.24 14.60
N ILE A 180 -1.55 -13.85 13.32
CA ILE A 180 -2.77 -13.97 12.52
C ILE A 180 -3.23 -15.43 12.43
N ILE A 181 -2.32 -16.35 12.11
CA ILE A 181 -2.65 -17.78 11.97
C ILE A 181 -3.14 -18.35 13.30
N GLN A 182 -2.50 -18.00 14.41
CA GLN A 182 -2.95 -18.41 15.74
C GLN A 182 -4.35 -17.86 16.05
N ARG A 183 -4.63 -16.62 15.65
CA ARG A 183 -5.90 -15.94 15.92
C ARG A 183 -7.06 -16.51 15.10
N ILE A 184 -6.85 -16.72 13.80
CA ILE A 184 -7.89 -17.21 12.88
C ILE A 184 -8.01 -18.75 12.89
N GLY A 185 -6.96 -19.46 13.29
CA GLY A 185 -6.86 -20.91 13.26
C GLY A 185 -6.32 -21.45 11.93
N SER A 186 -5.63 -22.59 11.98
CA SER A 186 -4.97 -23.20 10.81
C SER A 186 -5.93 -23.42 9.64
N GLU A 187 -7.14 -23.90 9.94
CA GLU A 187 -8.14 -24.17 8.93
C GLU A 187 -8.60 -22.91 8.16
N ALA A 188 -8.84 -21.80 8.88
CA ALA A 188 -9.20 -20.57 8.20
C ALA A 188 -8.02 -20.05 7.38
N ALA A 189 -6.79 -20.20 7.90
CA ALA A 189 -5.57 -19.83 7.18
C ALA A 189 -5.40 -20.63 5.88
N ASP A 190 -5.72 -21.94 5.87
CA ASP A 190 -5.62 -22.81 4.70
C ASP A 190 -6.62 -22.46 3.58
N LYS A 191 -7.71 -21.76 3.93
CA LYS A 191 -8.73 -21.28 2.98
C LYS A 191 -8.47 -19.88 2.44
N ILE A 192 -7.48 -19.16 2.99
CA ILE A 192 -7.10 -17.83 2.54
C ILE A 192 -5.91 -17.95 1.59
N GLU A 193 -6.00 -17.28 0.44
CA GLU A 193 -4.87 -17.25 -0.49
C GLU A 193 -3.64 -16.62 0.16
N ARG A 194 -2.46 -17.17 -0.16
CA ARG A 194 -1.18 -16.72 0.41
C ARG A 194 -1.00 -15.20 0.32
N GLU A 195 -1.31 -14.61 -0.84
CA GLU A 195 -1.17 -13.17 -1.08
C GLU A 195 -2.05 -12.33 -0.15
N ASP A 196 -3.27 -12.79 0.13
CA ASP A 196 -4.20 -12.08 1.01
C ASP A 196 -3.78 -12.18 2.48
N LEU A 197 -3.29 -13.36 2.89
CA LEU A 197 -2.72 -13.56 4.22
C LEU A 197 -1.47 -12.68 4.42
N GLU A 198 -0.64 -12.53 3.39
CA GLU A 198 0.53 -11.64 3.43
C GLU A 198 0.14 -10.16 3.53
N ARG A 199 -0.94 -9.72 2.85
CA ARG A 199 -1.46 -8.36 3.00
C ARG A 199 -1.99 -8.09 4.41
N LEU A 200 -2.74 -9.04 4.97
CA LEU A 200 -3.23 -8.96 6.35
C LEU A 200 -2.07 -8.90 7.36
N THR A 201 -1.02 -9.71 7.13
CA THR A 201 0.23 -9.68 7.90
C THR A 201 0.90 -8.32 7.86
N THR A 202 0.98 -7.72 6.68
CA THR A 202 1.61 -6.41 6.51
C THR A 202 0.84 -5.33 7.25
N LEU A 203 -0.49 -5.36 7.12
CA LEU A 203 -1.37 -4.41 7.77
C LEU A 203 -1.27 -4.50 9.31
N LEU A 204 -1.21 -5.71 9.87
CA LEU A 204 -0.99 -5.89 11.32
C LEU A 204 0.32 -5.24 11.79
N GLY A 205 1.40 -5.39 11.02
CA GLY A 205 2.67 -4.72 11.32
C GLY A 205 2.51 -3.20 11.42
N GLU A 206 1.78 -2.60 10.47
CA GLU A 206 1.50 -1.15 10.49
C GLU A 206 0.64 -0.72 11.69
N TYR A 207 -0.32 -1.56 12.11
CA TYR A 207 -1.15 -1.33 13.30
C TYR A 207 -0.37 -1.39 14.61
N MET A 208 0.63 -2.26 14.69
CA MET A 208 1.50 -2.40 15.86
C MET A 208 2.49 -1.24 15.96
N ASP A 209 3.09 -0.84 14.84
CA ASP A 209 4.14 0.19 14.81
C ASP A 209 3.60 1.62 14.68
N LEU A 210 2.27 1.84 14.60
CA LEU A 210 1.63 3.17 14.48
C LEU A 210 2.14 4.00 13.29
N CYS A 211 2.58 3.34 12.22
CA CYS A 211 3.32 3.98 11.13
C CYS A 211 2.46 4.75 10.12
N LYS A 212 1.15 4.84 10.35
CA LYS A 212 0.18 5.54 9.49
C LYS A 212 -0.97 6.15 10.30
N PRO A 213 -1.64 7.17 9.74
CA PRO A 213 -2.90 7.64 10.28
C PRO A 213 -3.92 6.50 10.42
N PRO A 214 -4.67 6.44 11.54
CA PRO A 214 -5.70 5.42 11.77
C PRO A 214 -6.71 5.29 10.62
N LYS A 215 -7.06 6.41 9.97
CA LYS A 215 -7.92 6.48 8.77
C LYS A 215 -7.39 5.61 7.63
N ASP A 216 -6.13 5.77 7.27
CA ASP A 216 -5.52 5.06 6.13
C ASP A 216 -5.48 3.56 6.39
N LEU A 217 -5.20 3.16 7.63
CA LEU A 217 -5.20 1.76 8.05
C LEU A 217 -6.59 1.14 7.93
N THR A 218 -7.64 1.86 8.33
CA THR A 218 -9.03 1.39 8.21
C THR A 218 -9.48 1.24 6.76
N ILE A 219 -9.09 2.17 5.88
CA ILE A 219 -9.35 2.05 4.44
C ILE A 219 -8.65 0.81 3.86
N CYS A 220 -7.38 0.60 4.22
CA CYS A 220 -6.61 -0.57 3.80
C CYS A 220 -7.23 -1.88 4.33
N LEU A 221 -7.64 -1.89 5.60
CA LEU A 221 -8.29 -3.02 6.24
C LEU A 221 -9.56 -3.44 5.49
N ALA A 222 -10.43 -2.48 5.19
CA ALA A 222 -11.66 -2.76 4.49
C ALA A 222 -11.42 -3.29 3.07
N GLY A 223 -10.42 -2.77 2.34
CA GLY A 223 -10.05 -3.29 1.01
C GLY A 223 -9.47 -4.71 1.05
N VAL A 224 -8.67 -5.03 2.07
CA VAL A 224 -8.18 -6.40 2.29
C VAL A 224 -9.33 -7.32 2.69
N ALA A 225 -10.24 -6.87 3.55
CA ALA A 225 -11.43 -7.61 3.97
C ALA A 225 -12.37 -7.92 2.80
N ASP A 226 -12.68 -6.93 1.95
CA ASP A 226 -13.47 -7.12 0.72
C ASP A 226 -12.89 -8.26 -0.12
N THR A 227 -11.56 -8.27 -0.32
CA THR A 227 -10.89 -9.30 -1.13
C THR A 227 -10.96 -10.68 -0.47
N ILE A 228 -10.59 -10.77 0.82
CA ILE A 228 -10.56 -12.02 1.57
C ILE A 228 -11.94 -12.65 1.61
N PHE A 229 -12.97 -11.89 2.00
CA PHE A 229 -14.32 -12.43 2.12
C PHE A 229 -14.91 -12.82 0.77
N THR A 230 -14.63 -12.06 -0.30
CA THR A 230 -15.08 -12.41 -1.65
C THR A 230 -14.50 -13.76 -2.09
N LYS A 231 -13.19 -13.97 -1.92
CA LYS A 231 -12.53 -15.24 -2.29
C LYS A 231 -12.95 -16.38 -1.35
N LEU A 232 -13.02 -16.12 -0.05
CA LEU A 232 -13.44 -17.10 0.94
C LEU A 232 -14.86 -17.62 0.66
N ALA A 233 -15.79 -16.74 0.29
CA ALA A 233 -17.14 -17.15 -0.08
C ALA A 233 -17.15 -18.08 -1.29
N LYS A 234 -16.34 -17.81 -2.32
CA LYS A 234 -16.19 -18.71 -3.48
C LYS A 234 -15.50 -20.04 -3.14
N VAL A 235 -14.62 -20.05 -2.14
CA VAL A 235 -14.02 -21.30 -1.63
C VAL A 235 -15.05 -22.13 -0.87
N ILE A 236 -15.95 -21.50 -0.12
CA ILE A 236 -16.97 -22.19 0.69
C ILE A 236 -18.18 -22.60 -0.16
N LYS A 237 -18.63 -21.73 -1.06
CA LYS A 237 -19.80 -21.91 -1.93
C LYS A 237 -19.46 -21.41 -3.35
N PRO A 238 -18.85 -22.26 -4.20
CA PRO A 238 -18.34 -21.86 -5.52
C PRO A 238 -19.35 -21.22 -6.45
N GLU A 239 -20.63 -21.55 -6.30
CA GLU A 239 -21.74 -21.07 -7.11
C GLU A 239 -22.33 -19.71 -6.66
N ILE A 240 -21.82 -19.12 -5.57
CA ILE A 240 -22.35 -17.84 -5.09
C ILE A 240 -22.11 -16.72 -6.11
N ASP A 241 -23.20 -16.07 -6.51
CA ASP A 241 -23.13 -14.86 -7.33
C ASP A 241 -22.90 -13.63 -6.44
N LEU A 242 -21.75 -13.00 -6.62
CA LEU A 242 -21.38 -11.77 -5.92
C LEU A 242 -21.43 -10.54 -6.85
N SER A 243 -22.00 -10.70 -8.05
CA SER A 243 -22.19 -9.59 -8.97
C SER A 243 -23.05 -8.49 -8.32
N GLY A 244 -22.65 -7.23 -8.53
CA GLY A 244 -23.36 -6.08 -7.94
C GLY A 244 -23.06 -5.80 -6.46
N CYS A 245 -22.28 -6.62 -5.76
CA CYS A 245 -21.79 -6.29 -4.41
C CYS A 245 -20.67 -5.25 -4.52
N LEU A 246 -20.95 -4.00 -4.14
CA LEU A 246 -20.02 -2.85 -4.26
C LEU A 246 -19.20 -2.59 -2.99
N GLY A 247 -19.41 -3.35 -1.91
CA GLY A 247 -18.62 -3.26 -0.68
C GLY A 247 -19.00 -4.28 0.39
N ILE A 248 -18.25 -4.30 1.48
CA ILE A 248 -18.30 -5.34 2.52
C ILE A 248 -19.68 -5.53 3.16
N ILE A 249 -20.49 -4.47 3.30
CA ILE A 249 -21.84 -4.56 3.88
C ILE A 249 -22.72 -5.41 2.97
N GLN A 250 -22.81 -5.05 1.69
CA GLN A 250 -23.61 -5.77 0.69
C GLN A 250 -23.11 -7.19 0.50
N LEU A 251 -21.79 -7.40 0.61
CA LEU A 251 -21.18 -8.72 0.57
C LEU A 251 -21.70 -9.61 1.71
N PHE A 252 -21.72 -9.11 2.95
CA PHE A 252 -22.23 -9.85 4.10
C PHE A 252 -23.75 -10.05 4.05
N GLU A 253 -24.51 -9.07 3.55
CA GLU A 253 -25.95 -9.23 3.31
C GLU A 253 -26.22 -10.37 2.33
N LYS A 254 -25.45 -10.44 1.23
CA LYS A 254 -25.51 -11.52 0.25
C LYS A 254 -25.15 -12.87 0.88
N PHE A 255 -24.08 -12.94 1.68
CA PHE A 255 -23.70 -14.18 2.38
C PHE A 255 -24.82 -14.69 3.29
N LYS A 256 -25.50 -13.80 4.02
CA LYS A 256 -26.63 -14.20 4.86
C LYS A 256 -27.78 -14.73 3.98
N GLY A 257 -28.14 -14.02 2.92
CA GLY A 257 -29.20 -14.44 2.01
C GLY A 257 -28.94 -15.82 1.38
N ASP A 258 -27.67 -16.13 1.13
CA ASP A 258 -27.21 -17.41 0.58
C ASP A 258 -26.94 -18.51 1.62
N GLY A 259 -27.20 -18.24 2.91
CA GLY A 259 -27.00 -19.19 4.01
C GLY A 259 -25.53 -19.47 4.36
N LEU A 260 -24.58 -18.68 3.84
CA LEU A 260 -23.15 -18.82 4.14
C LEU A 260 -22.78 -18.40 5.56
N ILE A 261 -23.58 -17.52 6.16
CA ILE A 261 -23.35 -16.98 7.50
C ILE A 261 -24.68 -16.86 8.27
N ALA A 262 -24.63 -17.04 9.59
CA ALA A 262 -25.74 -16.68 10.49
C ALA A 262 -26.03 -15.16 10.51
N ASN A 263 -27.25 -14.79 10.92
CA ASN A 263 -27.67 -13.38 11.05
C ASN A 263 -26.72 -12.53 11.93
N LYS A 264 -26.15 -13.11 12.99
CA LYS A 264 -25.23 -12.38 13.89
C LYS A 264 -23.90 -12.02 13.23
N HIS A 265 -23.47 -12.77 12.20
CA HIS A 265 -22.25 -12.44 11.46
C HIS A 265 -22.38 -11.15 10.65
N LEU A 266 -23.60 -10.71 10.32
CA LEU A 266 -23.80 -9.40 9.69
C LEU A 266 -23.15 -8.27 10.49
N GLY A 267 -23.13 -8.37 11.83
CA GLY A 267 -22.50 -7.36 12.68
C GLY A 267 -21.04 -7.09 12.33
N PHE A 268 -20.29 -8.11 11.89
CA PHE A 268 -18.91 -7.94 11.43
C PHE A 268 -18.83 -7.10 10.15
N GLY A 269 -19.64 -7.46 9.14
CA GLY A 269 -19.70 -6.73 7.88
C GLY A 269 -20.15 -5.29 8.06
N HIS A 270 -21.16 -5.05 8.89
CA HIS A 270 -21.63 -3.71 9.22
C HIS A 270 -20.56 -2.90 9.96
N LEU A 271 -19.90 -3.45 10.98
CA LEU A 271 -18.84 -2.73 11.71
C LEU A 271 -17.73 -2.26 10.76
N LEU A 272 -17.17 -3.18 9.97
CA LEU A 272 -16.08 -2.87 9.04
C LEU A 272 -16.52 -1.87 7.96
N GLY A 273 -17.74 -2.04 7.44
CA GLY A 273 -18.28 -1.15 6.42
C GLY A 273 -18.58 0.26 6.93
N GLN A 274 -19.16 0.37 8.13
CA GLN A 274 -19.46 1.67 8.73
C GLN A 274 -18.18 2.42 9.11
N LEU A 275 -17.17 1.73 9.66
CA LEU A 275 -15.87 2.34 9.96
C LEU A 275 -15.17 2.84 8.70
N ARG A 276 -15.19 2.05 7.61
CA ARG A 276 -14.69 2.53 6.31
C ARG A 276 -15.47 3.75 5.84
N ASN A 277 -16.79 3.71 5.84
CA ASN A 277 -17.63 4.79 5.34
C ASN A 277 -17.38 6.10 6.13
N ALA A 278 -17.15 6.01 7.44
CA ALA A 278 -16.85 7.16 8.30
C ALA A 278 -15.55 7.88 7.92
N VAL A 279 -14.58 7.17 7.32
CA VAL A 279 -13.24 7.71 6.99
C VAL A 279 -12.89 7.70 5.49
N ASP A 280 -13.77 7.17 4.63
CA ASP A 280 -13.59 7.12 3.17
C ASP A 280 -14.50 8.14 2.46
N HIS A 281 -15.49 8.72 3.15
CA HIS A 281 -16.34 9.76 2.61
C HIS A 281 -15.97 11.13 3.19
N ASP A 282 -15.83 12.14 2.32
CA ASP A 282 -16.00 13.54 2.73
C ASP A 282 -17.37 13.69 3.43
N VAL A 283 -17.60 14.82 4.10
CA VAL A 283 -18.85 15.21 4.81
C VAL A 283 -19.99 14.19 4.69
N ASP A 284 -20.26 13.46 5.77
CA ASP A 284 -21.30 12.44 5.79
C ASP A 284 -22.60 13.03 5.24
N ARG A 285 -23.14 12.45 4.16
CA ARG A 285 -24.32 13.00 3.47
C ARG A 285 -25.59 12.96 4.32
N THR A 286 -25.61 12.11 5.33
CA THR A 286 -26.71 11.85 6.25
C THR A 286 -26.64 12.80 7.44
N THR A 287 -25.47 12.98 8.05
CA THR A 287 -25.31 13.82 9.25
C THR A 287 -24.86 15.25 8.94
N ARG A 288 -24.34 15.49 7.72
CA ARG A 288 -23.66 16.73 7.30
C ARG A 288 -22.46 17.09 8.18
N GLU A 289 -21.95 16.14 8.95
CA GLU A 289 -20.80 16.33 9.81
C GLU A 289 -19.51 16.23 9.01
N ALA A 290 -18.44 16.83 9.54
CA ALA A 290 -17.10 16.66 9.00
C ALA A 290 -16.69 15.18 8.99
N GLU A 291 -15.67 14.86 8.20
CA GLU A 291 -15.06 13.53 8.22
C GLU A 291 -14.72 13.12 9.65
N TRP A 292 -15.02 11.86 10.00
CA TRP A 292 -14.77 11.35 11.34
C TRP A 292 -13.27 11.09 11.53
N GLU A 293 -12.70 11.67 12.57
CA GLU A 293 -11.39 11.28 13.04
C GLU A 293 -11.53 10.03 13.92
N ILE A 294 -10.96 8.91 13.46
CA ILE A 294 -10.91 7.69 14.24
C ILE A 294 -9.56 7.60 14.96
N ASP A 295 -9.59 7.21 16.23
CA ASP A 295 -8.37 6.92 16.97
C ASP A 295 -7.78 5.57 16.53
N MET A 296 -6.54 5.33 16.95
CA MET A 296 -5.84 4.10 16.60
C MET A 296 -6.47 2.85 17.23
N ASP A 297 -7.00 2.97 18.44
CA ASP A 297 -7.56 1.83 19.15
C ASP A 297 -8.80 1.31 18.44
N THR A 298 -9.65 2.20 17.92
CA THR A 298 -10.79 1.89 17.06
C THR A 298 -10.35 1.11 15.83
N SER A 299 -9.31 1.60 15.13
CA SER A 299 -8.79 0.92 13.95
C SER A 299 -8.20 -0.46 14.31
N ARG A 300 -7.54 -0.61 15.47
CA ARG A 300 -7.03 -1.90 15.97
C ARG A 300 -8.15 -2.88 16.33
N TYR A 301 -9.21 -2.41 16.97
CA TYR A 301 -10.39 -3.22 17.25
C TYR A 301 -11.05 -3.71 15.97
N ALA A 302 -11.13 -2.87 14.94
CA ALA A 302 -11.61 -3.27 13.63
C ALA A 302 -10.79 -4.43 13.04
N PHE A 303 -9.46 -4.37 13.17
CA PHE A 303 -8.55 -5.43 12.74
C PHE A 303 -8.84 -6.75 13.48
N GLU A 304 -8.93 -6.71 14.81
CA GLU A 304 -9.23 -7.89 15.62
C GLU A 304 -10.62 -8.49 15.33
N MET A 305 -11.60 -7.62 15.07
CA MET A 305 -12.94 -8.05 14.66
C MET A 305 -12.92 -8.70 13.27
N MET A 306 -12.10 -8.22 12.33
CA MET A 306 -11.91 -8.88 11.05
C MET A 306 -11.31 -10.28 11.22
N LEU A 307 -10.27 -10.46 12.04
CA LEU A 307 -9.70 -11.79 12.32
C LEU A 307 -10.74 -12.74 12.92
N SER A 308 -11.54 -12.22 13.85
CA SER A 308 -12.63 -12.97 14.48
C SER A 308 -13.71 -13.36 13.46
N ALA A 309 -14.07 -12.45 12.55
CA ALA A 309 -15.04 -12.67 11.50
C ALA A 309 -14.58 -13.77 10.53
N ILE A 310 -13.32 -13.73 10.07
CA ILE A 310 -12.72 -14.78 9.22
C ILE A 310 -12.91 -16.16 9.86
N ARG A 311 -12.48 -16.30 11.12
CA ARG A 311 -12.58 -17.56 11.85
C ARG A 311 -14.04 -18.02 11.99
N SER A 312 -14.92 -17.10 12.36
CA SER A 312 -16.33 -17.40 12.63
C SER A 312 -17.07 -17.86 11.37
N VAL A 313 -16.83 -17.20 10.24
CA VAL A 313 -17.43 -17.56 8.93
C VAL A 313 -16.99 -18.96 8.52
N VAL A 314 -15.69 -19.27 8.62
CA VAL A 314 -15.17 -20.60 8.30
C VAL A 314 -15.76 -21.67 9.22
N ALA A 315 -15.80 -21.41 10.53
CA ALA A 315 -16.36 -22.35 11.50
C ALA A 315 -17.86 -22.62 11.25
N PHE A 316 -18.64 -21.58 10.93
CA PHE A 316 -20.07 -21.72 10.64
C PHE A 316 -20.32 -22.57 9.39
N SER A 317 -19.51 -22.40 8.34
CA SER A 317 -19.68 -23.14 7.08
C SER A 317 -19.61 -24.66 7.21
N LYS A 318 -19.03 -25.18 8.30
CA LYS A 318 -18.94 -26.63 8.57
C LYS A 318 -20.21 -27.22 9.16
N SER A 319 -20.81 -26.47 10.06
CA SER A 319 -21.90 -26.93 10.91
C SER A 319 -22.97 -25.86 10.92
N PRO A 320 -23.60 -25.56 9.76
CA PRO A 320 -24.77 -24.71 9.76
C PRO A 320 -25.79 -25.36 10.71
N PRO A 321 -26.38 -24.61 11.66
CA PRO A 321 -27.37 -25.16 12.57
C PRO A 321 -28.45 -25.85 11.73
N GLN A 322 -28.73 -27.11 12.03
CA GLN A 322 -29.95 -27.73 11.51
C GLN A 322 -31.10 -26.92 12.09
N TYR A 323 -31.80 -26.17 11.24
CA TYR A 323 -32.98 -25.45 11.66
C TYR A 323 -33.95 -26.48 12.26
N ILE A 324 -34.23 -26.35 13.55
CA ILE A 324 -35.41 -26.98 14.15
C ILE A 324 -36.57 -26.15 13.60
N LEU A 325 -37.21 -26.67 12.55
CA LEU A 325 -38.39 -26.09 11.93
C LEU A 325 -39.57 -26.04 12.91
#